data_AF-A0AAU7Q804-F1
#
_entry.id   AF-A0AAU7Q804-F1
#
_cell.length_a   1.000
_cell.length_b   1.000
_cell.length_c   1.000
_cell.angle_alpha   90.00
_cell.angle_beta   90.00
_cell.angle_gamma   90.00
#
_symmetry.space_group_name_H-M   'P 1'
#
loop_
_entity.id
_entity.type
_entity.pdbx_description
1 polymer ?
#
loop_
_entity_poly.entity_id
_entity_poly.type
_entity_poly.pdbx_seq_one_letter_code
_entity_poly.pdbx_strand_id
1 'polypeptide(L)'
;MSFFLMGDDCALYWDKMNNTPAALASINQRELLAIHPNPRDSLIKWLTKSYSTDELQRMESLIKDKLGDFVPDVIFTISPTPFLEHLYPDALVLYRDAMYCREPWPDEMTCFDPIGLNLNSLIGKYGKKLSTVTTKTDEFFCNALREFIKIDPVIRSFYLRMIAKYKYYFDKLILLPLQSNGHYNFYSATMFASQFDYLCYILDHTPSNIGIIVTEHPDDNTLTEETVRYLRATYKKFYIFRRAQRSSFTFSIFTEFCKWHDLCKFRSLLSGHVIKKTCLYSRKFTV
;
A
#
# COMPACT_ATOMS: atom_id res chain seq x y z
N MET A 1 -17.42 21.75 9.60
CA MET A 1 -18.03 21.16 8.38
C MET A 1 -16.97 20.28 7.74
N SER A 2 -17.34 19.10 7.22
CA SER A 2 -16.38 18.19 6.57
C SER A 2 -16.52 18.24 5.06
N PHE A 3 -15.42 17.99 4.35
CA PHE A 3 -15.37 18.05 2.89
C PHE A 3 -14.65 16.81 2.33
N PHE A 4 -15.21 16.17 1.32
CA PHE A 4 -14.55 15.14 0.53
C PHE A 4 -14.17 15.70 -0.84
N LEU A 5 -12.90 15.58 -1.18
CA LEU A 5 -12.37 15.89 -2.50
C LEU A 5 -11.91 14.59 -3.15
N MET A 6 -12.50 14.22 -4.28
CA MET A 6 -12.25 12.92 -4.93
C MET A 6 -11.99 13.06 -6.42
N GLY A 7 -11.25 12.12 -6.99
CA GLY A 7 -11.19 11.92 -8.44
C GLY A 7 -12.55 11.44 -8.99
N ASP A 8 -12.81 11.67 -10.27
CA ASP A 8 -13.98 11.14 -10.98
C ASP A 8 -13.94 9.62 -11.17
N ASP A 9 -12.75 9.03 -11.17
CA ASP A 9 -12.52 7.59 -11.14
C ASP A 9 -13.01 6.91 -9.84
N CYS A 10 -13.18 7.69 -8.78
CA CYS A 10 -13.70 7.25 -7.49
C CYS A 10 -15.24 7.25 -7.43
N ALA A 11 -15.94 7.33 -8.58
CA ALA A 11 -17.40 7.41 -8.65
C ALA A 11 -18.15 6.33 -7.86
N LEU A 12 -17.59 5.11 -7.75
CA LEU A 12 -18.17 4.02 -6.95
C LEU A 12 -18.25 4.33 -5.44
N TYR A 13 -17.47 5.31 -4.97
CA TYR A 13 -17.51 5.79 -3.60
C TYR A 13 -18.47 6.96 -3.42
N TRP A 14 -18.84 7.70 -4.47
CA TRP A 14 -19.76 8.83 -4.38
C TRP A 14 -21.13 8.41 -3.83
N ASP A 15 -21.71 7.34 -4.35
CA ASP A 15 -23.02 6.86 -3.87
C ASP A 15 -22.99 6.47 -2.39
N LYS A 16 -21.85 5.99 -1.91
CA LYS A 16 -21.66 5.67 -0.49
C LYS A 16 -21.52 6.93 0.36
N MET A 17 -20.88 7.97 -0.19
CA MET A 17 -20.66 9.25 0.49
C MET A 17 -21.87 10.19 0.43
N ASN A 18 -22.79 10.01 -0.53
CA ASN A 18 -24.00 10.82 -0.67
C ASN A 18 -24.93 10.76 0.55
N ASN A 19 -24.78 9.75 1.40
CA ASN A 19 -25.51 9.64 2.67
C ASN A 19 -24.77 10.26 3.86
N THR A 20 -23.62 10.90 3.63
CA THR A 20 -22.85 11.58 4.68
C THR A 20 -23.18 13.07 4.72
N PRO A 21 -23.16 13.72 5.90
CA PRO A 21 -23.42 15.16 6.01
C PRO A 21 -22.26 16.05 5.52
N ALA A 22 -21.26 15.47 4.86
CA ALA A 22 -20.10 16.18 4.34
C ALA A 22 -20.37 16.74 2.95
N ALA A 23 -19.78 17.89 2.63
CA ALA A 23 -19.78 18.39 1.26
C ALA A 23 -18.86 17.54 0.38
N LEU A 24 -19.20 17.41 -0.90
CA LEU A 24 -18.44 16.63 -1.87
C LEU A 24 -18.06 17.51 -3.06
N ALA A 25 -16.78 17.48 -3.43
CA ALA A 25 -16.29 18.02 -4.68
C ALA A 25 -15.50 16.95 -5.43
N SER A 26 -15.54 17.06 -6.76
CA SER A 26 -14.79 16.18 -7.65
C SER A 26 -13.82 16.96 -8.52
N ILE A 27 -12.64 16.37 -8.71
CA ILE A 27 -11.69 16.78 -9.74
C ILE A 27 -11.74 15.72 -10.81
N ASN A 28 -12.05 16.13 -12.04
CA ASN A 28 -12.09 15.19 -13.14
C ASN A 28 -10.71 14.99 -13.77
N GLN A 29 -10.53 13.86 -14.44
CA GLN A 29 -9.25 13.50 -15.06
C GLN A 29 -8.79 14.55 -16.09
N ARG A 30 -9.71 15.22 -16.79
CA ARG A 30 -9.37 16.26 -17.78
C ARG A 30 -8.75 17.49 -17.13
N GLU A 31 -9.25 17.91 -15.98
CA GLU A 31 -8.70 19.01 -15.18
C GLU A 31 -7.27 18.70 -14.72
N LEU A 32 -7.04 17.47 -14.24
CA LEU A 32 -5.70 17.02 -13.85
C LEU A 32 -4.75 16.95 -15.04
N LEU A 33 -5.20 16.41 -16.18
CA LEU A 33 -4.40 16.29 -17.40
C LEU A 33 -4.03 17.64 -18.02
N ALA A 34 -4.84 18.67 -17.78
CA ALA A 34 -4.50 20.03 -18.21
C ALA A 34 -3.28 20.60 -17.45
N ILE A 35 -3.05 20.16 -16.21
CA ILE A 35 -1.89 20.55 -15.39
C ILE A 35 -0.73 19.60 -15.66
N HIS A 36 -0.98 18.30 -15.62
CA HIS A 36 0.01 17.26 -15.88
C HIS A 36 -0.49 16.25 -16.92
N PRO A 37 0.02 16.29 -18.16
CA PRO A 37 -0.40 15.39 -19.22
C PRO A 37 -0.12 13.90 -18.93
N ASN A 38 0.79 13.60 -18.01
CA ASN A 38 1.10 12.24 -17.58
C ASN A 38 0.77 12.05 -16.07
N PRO A 39 -0.27 11.27 -15.73
CA PRO A 39 -0.69 11.02 -14.35
C PRO A 39 0.35 10.31 -13.48
N ARG A 40 1.22 9.49 -14.08
CA ARG A 40 2.28 8.81 -13.33
C ARG A 40 3.36 9.79 -12.91
N ASP A 41 3.80 10.60 -13.86
CA ASP A 41 4.86 11.58 -13.63
C ASP A 41 4.40 12.65 -12.64
N SER A 42 3.10 13.02 -12.66
CA SER A 42 2.54 13.97 -11.70
C SER A 42 2.65 13.47 -10.26
N LEU A 43 2.25 12.22 -9.99
CA LEU A 43 2.36 11.62 -8.66
C LEU A 43 3.81 11.53 -8.18
N ILE A 44 4.75 11.21 -9.08
CA ILE A 44 6.18 11.22 -8.76
C ILE A 44 6.63 12.63 -8.42
N LYS A 45 6.31 13.62 -9.27
CA LYS A 45 6.66 15.03 -9.04
C LYS A 45 6.14 15.55 -7.70
N TRP A 46 4.88 15.26 -7.37
CA TRP A 46 4.28 15.62 -6.10
C TRP A 46 4.98 14.93 -4.92
N LEU A 47 5.27 13.63 -5.05
CA LEU A 47 5.96 12.87 -4.00
C LEU A 47 7.39 13.36 -3.76
N THR A 48 8.13 13.68 -4.81
CA THR A 48 9.53 14.11 -4.75
C THR A 48 9.70 15.62 -4.66
N LYS A 49 8.60 16.37 -4.63
CA LYS A 49 8.55 17.83 -4.66
C LYS A 49 9.35 18.46 -5.82
N SER A 50 9.30 17.84 -7.00
CA SER A 50 9.99 18.30 -8.23
C SER A 50 9.06 18.98 -9.25
N TYR A 51 7.88 19.38 -8.80
CA TYR A 51 6.92 20.17 -9.56
C TYR A 51 7.41 21.61 -9.79
N SER A 52 6.93 22.25 -10.85
CA SER A 52 7.19 23.66 -11.10
C SER A 52 6.25 24.57 -10.28
N THR A 53 6.62 25.85 -10.18
CA THR A 53 5.74 26.87 -9.55
C THR A 53 4.42 27.02 -10.29
N ASP A 54 4.42 26.93 -11.62
CA ASP A 54 3.19 26.96 -12.43
C ASP A 54 2.29 25.76 -12.14
N GLU A 55 2.86 24.54 -12.11
CA GLU A 55 2.12 23.31 -11.78
C GLU A 55 1.46 23.42 -10.39
N LEU A 56 2.21 23.92 -9.39
CA LEU A 56 1.71 24.16 -8.04
C LEU A 56 0.55 25.16 -8.02
N GLN A 57 0.74 26.35 -8.60
CA GLN A 57 -0.26 27.42 -8.61
C GLN A 57 -1.54 27.01 -9.34
N ARG A 58 -1.43 26.28 -10.45
CA ARG A 58 -2.58 25.78 -11.20
C ARG A 58 -3.36 24.73 -10.40
N MET A 59 -2.66 23.86 -9.68
CA MET A 59 -3.32 22.89 -8.80
C MET A 59 -4.04 23.59 -7.64
N GLU A 60 -3.42 24.60 -7.01
CA GLU A 60 -4.06 25.39 -5.95
C GLU A 60 -5.30 26.13 -6.43
N SER A 61 -5.24 26.73 -7.63
CA SER A 61 -6.39 27.39 -8.25
C SER A 61 -7.52 26.38 -8.45
N LEU A 62 -7.21 25.20 -9.00
CA LEU A 62 -8.18 24.14 -9.19
C LEU A 62 -8.81 23.70 -7.86
N ILE A 63 -8.03 23.54 -6.79
CA ILE A 63 -8.57 23.20 -5.47
C ILE A 63 -9.48 24.31 -4.92
N LYS A 64 -9.06 25.58 -5.01
CA LYS A 64 -9.87 26.73 -4.58
C LYS A 64 -11.19 26.81 -5.33
N ASP A 65 -11.17 26.58 -6.64
CA ASP A 65 -12.38 26.59 -7.46
C ASP A 65 -13.38 25.49 -7.03
N LYS A 66 -12.89 24.35 -6.52
CA LYS A 66 -13.72 23.24 -6.04
C LYS A 66 -14.23 23.42 -4.61
N LEU A 67 -13.41 24.01 -3.74
CA LEU A 67 -13.70 24.09 -2.29
C LEU A 67 -14.28 25.45 -1.87
N GLY A 68 -14.16 26.48 -2.70
CA GLY A 68 -14.60 27.84 -2.38
C GLY A 68 -13.87 28.39 -1.16
N ASP A 69 -14.63 28.98 -0.23
CA ASP A 69 -14.10 29.57 1.02
C ASP A 69 -13.82 28.53 2.12
N PHE A 70 -13.90 27.22 1.83
CA PHE A 70 -13.62 26.18 2.81
C PHE A 70 -12.13 26.15 3.18
N VAL A 71 -11.86 26.22 4.48
CA VAL A 71 -10.52 26.12 5.07
C VAL A 71 -10.52 24.94 6.06
N PRO A 72 -9.76 23.86 5.79
CA PRO A 72 -9.68 22.72 6.70
C PRO A 72 -8.71 22.96 7.85
N ASP A 73 -9.05 22.49 9.05
CA ASP A 73 -8.08 22.35 10.16
C ASP A 73 -7.22 21.09 10.03
N VAL A 74 -7.77 20.04 9.40
CA VAL A 74 -7.12 18.73 9.22
C VAL A 74 -7.44 18.19 7.83
N ILE A 75 -6.42 17.67 7.14
CA ILE A 75 -6.52 17.09 5.81
C ILE A 75 -6.09 15.62 5.89
N PHE A 76 -6.96 14.71 5.45
CA PHE A 76 -6.61 13.30 5.27
C PHE A 76 -6.38 13.01 3.79
N THR A 77 -5.26 12.40 3.44
CA THR A 77 -4.94 12.08 2.04
C THR A 77 -4.33 10.68 1.90
N ILE A 78 -4.55 10.03 0.76
CA ILE A 78 -3.93 8.75 0.40
C ILE A 78 -2.84 8.90 -0.68
N SER A 79 -2.57 10.13 -1.10
CA SER A 79 -1.66 10.48 -2.20
C SER A 79 -0.79 11.68 -1.81
N PRO A 80 0.35 11.91 -2.49
CA PRO A 80 1.16 13.09 -2.25
C PRO A 80 0.41 14.36 -2.68
N THR A 81 0.15 15.26 -1.72
CA THR A 81 -0.62 16.50 -1.94
C THR A 81 0.10 17.74 -1.39
N PRO A 82 1.34 18.03 -1.84
CA PRO A 82 2.09 19.20 -1.34
C PRO A 82 1.40 20.54 -1.66
N PHE A 83 0.57 20.58 -2.71
CA PHE A 83 -0.28 21.73 -3.03
C PHE A 83 -1.32 22.03 -1.95
N LEU A 84 -1.79 21.03 -1.19
CA LEU A 84 -2.68 21.26 -0.05
C LEU A 84 -1.94 21.82 1.16
N GLU A 85 -0.69 21.37 1.38
CA GLU A 85 0.18 21.93 2.43
C GLU A 85 0.46 23.42 2.17
N HIS A 86 0.64 23.81 0.91
CA HIS A 86 0.87 25.21 0.55
C HIS A 86 -0.42 26.04 0.61
N LEU A 87 -1.54 25.48 0.16
CA LEU A 87 -2.83 26.16 0.16
C LEU A 87 -3.38 26.41 1.56
N TYR A 88 -3.14 25.47 2.48
CA TYR A 88 -3.64 25.48 3.85
C TYR A 88 -2.50 25.21 4.85
N PRO A 89 -1.57 26.17 5.03
CA PRO A 89 -0.36 25.96 5.82
C PRO A 89 -0.61 25.70 7.31
N ASP A 90 -1.76 26.12 7.82
CA ASP A 90 -2.16 25.90 9.22
C ASP A 90 -2.87 24.56 9.44
N ALA A 91 -3.22 23.83 8.37
CA ALA A 91 -3.90 22.55 8.46
C ALA A 91 -2.94 21.41 8.81
N LEU A 92 -3.36 20.51 9.70
CA LEU A 92 -2.64 19.26 9.93
C LEU A 92 -2.90 18.29 8.76
N VAL A 93 -1.87 17.97 7.98
CA VAL A 93 -1.97 16.97 6.91
C VAL A 93 -1.58 15.59 7.44
N LEU A 94 -2.48 14.63 7.27
CA LEU A 94 -2.34 13.24 7.67
C LEU A 94 -2.37 12.34 6.43
N TYR A 95 -1.22 11.76 6.13
CA TYR A 95 -1.04 10.83 5.04
C TYR A 95 -1.43 9.44 5.50
N ARG A 96 -2.41 8.84 4.83
CA ARG A 96 -2.74 7.43 5.01
C ARG A 96 -1.62 6.61 4.39
N ASP A 97 -0.72 6.15 5.24
CA ASP A 97 0.21 5.08 4.91
C ASP A 97 -0.39 3.78 5.45
N ALA A 98 -0.08 2.65 4.83
CA ALA A 98 -0.58 1.38 5.33
C ALA A 98 0.48 0.32 5.11
N MET A 99 0.72 -0.48 6.16
CA MET A 99 0.99 -1.88 5.90
C MET A 99 -0.30 -2.43 5.32
N TYR A 100 -0.35 -2.61 3.99
CA TYR A 100 -1.49 -3.22 3.30
C TYR A 100 -1.62 -4.69 3.72
N CYS A 101 -2.15 -4.88 4.92
CA CYS A 101 -2.46 -6.14 5.52
C CYS A 101 -3.75 -6.63 4.86
N ARG A 102 -3.67 -7.51 3.86
CA ARG A 102 -4.84 -8.23 3.34
C ARG A 102 -5.18 -9.39 4.27
N GLU A 103 -6.42 -9.88 4.18
CA GLU A 103 -6.84 -11.13 4.81
C GLU A 103 -5.73 -12.21 4.72
N PRO A 104 -5.39 -12.86 5.85
CA PRO A 104 -6.17 -12.93 7.08
C PRO A 104 -5.89 -11.81 8.11
N TRP A 105 -5.05 -10.85 7.77
CA TRP A 105 -4.77 -9.71 8.65
C TRP A 105 -5.92 -8.69 8.56
N PRO A 106 -6.21 -7.95 9.64
CA PRO A 106 -7.18 -6.87 9.57
C PRO A 106 -6.78 -5.90 8.45
N ASP A 107 -7.70 -5.63 7.52
CA ASP A 107 -7.52 -4.64 6.45
C ASP A 107 -7.22 -3.24 7.04
N GLU A 108 -7.52 -3.02 8.34
CA GLU A 108 -7.44 -1.72 9.00
C GLU A 108 -6.22 -1.49 9.91
N MET A 109 -5.05 -2.11 9.65
CA MET A 109 -3.78 -1.52 10.14
C MET A 109 -3.42 -0.26 9.33
N THR A 110 -4.37 0.68 9.27
CA THR A 110 -4.19 1.99 8.65
C THR A 110 -3.37 2.84 9.62
N CYS A 111 -2.23 3.37 9.16
CA CYS A 111 -1.50 4.39 9.89
C CYS A 111 -1.71 5.75 9.22
N PHE A 112 -1.79 6.78 10.05
CA PHE A 112 -1.76 8.15 9.58
C PHE A 112 -0.42 8.74 9.94
N ASP A 113 0.35 9.10 8.92
CA ASP A 113 1.66 9.69 9.05
C ASP A 113 1.54 11.21 8.88
N PRO A 114 2.01 12.01 9.85
CA PRO A 114 1.91 13.47 9.78
C PRO A 114 3.04 14.11 8.96
N ILE A 115 3.96 13.32 8.38
CA ILE A 115 5.16 13.80 7.70
C ILE A 115 5.11 13.52 6.19
N GLY A 116 4.57 12.36 5.79
CA GLY A 116 4.51 12.00 4.38
C GLY A 116 4.23 10.52 4.11
N LEU A 117 4.40 10.13 2.85
CA LEU A 117 4.18 8.76 2.38
C LEU A 117 5.52 8.04 2.11
N ASN A 118 5.53 6.71 2.28
CA ASN A 118 6.63 5.84 1.87
C ASN A 118 7.99 6.25 2.49
N LEU A 119 9.05 6.43 1.68
CA LEU A 119 10.37 6.88 2.14
C LEU A 119 10.34 8.26 2.79
N ASN A 120 9.31 9.08 2.52
CA ASN A 120 9.14 10.40 3.11
C ASN A 120 8.33 10.39 4.41
N SER A 121 7.78 9.24 4.82
CA SER A 121 7.03 9.08 6.07
C SER A 121 7.95 9.15 7.30
N LEU A 122 7.36 9.27 8.49
CA LEU A 122 8.07 9.25 9.77
C LEU A 122 8.88 7.95 9.93
N ILE A 123 8.31 6.81 9.53
CA ILE A 123 9.02 5.53 9.56
C ILE A 123 10.12 5.50 8.49
N GLY A 124 9.85 5.99 7.28
CA GLY A 124 10.85 6.06 6.20
C GLY A 124 12.08 6.89 6.58
N LYS A 125 11.88 8.07 7.17
CA LYS A 125 12.95 8.99 7.56
C LYS A 125 13.66 8.62 8.86
N TYR A 126 12.91 8.13 9.85
CA TYR A 126 13.42 7.98 11.22
C TYR A 126 13.38 6.54 11.74
N GLY A 127 12.99 5.55 10.93
CA GLY A 127 12.79 4.16 11.35
C GLY A 127 13.95 3.56 12.13
N LYS A 128 15.19 3.79 11.69
CA LYS A 128 16.40 3.32 12.39
C LYS A 128 16.57 3.97 13.78
N LYS A 129 16.19 5.23 13.94
CA LYS A 129 16.22 5.91 15.25
C LYS A 129 15.08 5.38 16.12
N LEU A 130 13.88 5.25 15.58
CA LEU A 130 12.71 4.74 16.30
C LEU A 130 12.93 3.32 16.82
N SER A 131 13.63 2.46 16.07
CA SER A 131 13.98 1.11 16.52
C SER A 131 14.97 1.07 17.70
N THR A 132 15.59 2.19 18.06
CA THR A 132 16.49 2.27 19.23
C THR A 132 15.80 2.77 20.49
N VAL A 133 14.55 3.24 20.37
CA VAL A 133 13.77 3.82 21.48
C VAL A 133 12.66 2.85 21.92
N THR A 134 12.83 1.55 21.64
CA THR A 134 11.82 0.53 21.97
C THR A 134 11.76 0.27 23.47
N THR A 135 10.54 0.17 24.00
CA THR A 135 10.29 -0.28 25.36
C THR A 135 10.17 -1.81 25.42
N LYS A 136 10.25 -2.39 26.63
CA LYS A 136 9.97 -3.83 26.82
C LYS A 136 8.56 -4.22 26.36
N THR A 137 7.59 -3.31 26.47
CA THR A 137 6.23 -3.52 25.99
C THR A 137 6.18 -3.61 24.47
N ASP A 138 6.94 -2.75 23.78
CA ASP A 138 7.05 -2.79 22.30
C ASP A 138 7.71 -4.09 21.85
N GLU A 139 8.78 -4.52 22.50
CA GLU A 139 9.43 -5.80 22.22
C GLU A 139 8.49 -6.99 22.41
N PHE A 140 7.72 -7.00 23.50
CA PHE A 140 6.71 -8.02 23.76
C PHE A 140 5.65 -8.04 22.66
N PHE A 141 5.09 -6.88 22.30
CA PHE A 141 4.11 -6.77 21.23
C PHE A 141 4.67 -7.25 19.89
N CYS A 142 5.88 -6.81 19.50
CA CYS A 142 6.53 -7.25 18.28
C CYS A 142 6.78 -8.76 18.26
N ASN A 143 7.19 -9.35 19.38
CA ASN A 143 7.38 -10.80 19.48
C ASN A 143 6.05 -11.55 19.37
N ALA A 144 5.01 -11.09 20.06
CA ALA A 144 3.67 -11.66 19.95
C ALA A 144 3.14 -11.57 18.50
N LEU A 145 3.32 -10.43 17.84
CA LEU A 145 2.95 -10.24 16.43
C LEU A 145 3.74 -11.17 15.49
N ARG A 146 5.06 -11.34 15.72
CA ARG A 146 5.88 -12.28 14.94
C ARG A 146 5.41 -13.73 15.12
N GLU A 147 5.11 -14.13 16.35
CA GLU A 147 4.56 -15.46 16.60
C GLU A 147 3.19 -15.61 15.96
N PHE A 148 2.34 -14.59 16.05
CA PHE A 148 1.03 -14.55 15.40
C PHE A 148 1.12 -14.69 13.87
N ILE A 149 2.07 -14.02 13.23
CA ILE A 149 2.29 -14.12 11.78
C ILE A 149 2.72 -15.54 11.35
N LYS A 150 3.34 -16.31 12.24
CA LYS A 150 3.75 -17.71 11.97
C LYS A 150 2.59 -18.71 12.00
N ILE A 151 1.36 -18.31 12.38
CA ILE A 151 0.29 -19.22 12.82
C ILE A 151 -0.45 -19.97 11.70
N ASP A 152 -0.14 -19.81 10.40
CA ASP A 152 -0.76 -20.68 9.39
C ASP A 152 0.15 -21.85 8.96
N PRO A 153 0.07 -23.04 9.61
CA PRO A 153 0.84 -24.21 9.22
C PRO A 153 0.45 -24.75 7.85
N VAL A 154 -0.77 -24.50 7.35
CA VAL A 154 -1.22 -25.00 6.04
C VAL A 154 -0.59 -24.17 4.93
N ILE A 155 -0.70 -22.85 5.00
CA ILE A 155 -0.06 -21.92 4.08
C ILE A 155 1.46 -22.11 4.12
N ARG A 156 2.03 -22.21 5.32
CA ARG A 156 3.45 -22.49 5.51
C ARG A 156 3.85 -23.81 4.87
N SER A 157 3.09 -24.90 5.06
CA SER A 157 3.40 -26.20 4.48
C SER A 157 3.37 -26.19 2.94
N PHE A 158 2.44 -25.46 2.35
CA PHE A 158 2.33 -25.34 0.89
C PHE A 158 3.54 -24.63 0.29
N TYR A 159 3.89 -23.45 0.81
CA TYR A 159 5.05 -22.70 0.34
C TYR A 159 6.36 -23.43 0.64
N LEU A 160 6.49 -24.10 1.79
CA LEU A 160 7.69 -24.89 2.10
C LEU A 160 7.89 -26.06 1.14
N ARG A 161 6.81 -26.78 0.76
CA ARG A 161 6.90 -27.84 -0.27
C ARG A 161 7.33 -27.29 -1.62
N MET A 162 6.79 -26.14 -2.02
CA MET A 162 7.18 -25.45 -3.25
C MET A 162 8.66 -25.05 -3.22
N ILE A 163 9.12 -24.40 -2.14
CA ILE A 163 10.52 -24.00 -1.95
C ILE A 163 11.44 -25.23 -1.97
N ALA A 164 11.07 -26.31 -1.28
CA ALA A 164 11.85 -27.54 -1.21
C ALA A 164 12.08 -28.17 -2.60
N LYS A 165 11.07 -28.14 -3.48
CA LYS A 165 11.18 -28.61 -4.87
C LYS A 165 12.31 -27.91 -5.63
N TYR A 166 12.44 -26.59 -5.47
CA TYR A 166 13.45 -25.81 -6.19
C TYR A 166 14.81 -25.82 -5.50
N LYS A 167 14.85 -25.94 -4.17
CA LYS A 167 16.09 -25.97 -3.39
C LYS A 167 16.96 -27.18 -3.71
N TYR A 168 16.38 -28.24 -4.29
CA TYR A 168 17.15 -29.37 -4.81
C TYR A 168 18.12 -28.98 -5.94
N TYR A 169 17.77 -27.98 -6.74
CA TYR A 169 18.53 -27.60 -7.94
C TYR A 169 19.49 -26.42 -7.72
N PHE A 170 19.38 -25.71 -6.59
CA PHE A 170 20.11 -24.47 -6.33
C PHE A 170 20.58 -24.42 -4.89
N ASP A 171 21.77 -23.86 -4.68
CA ASP A 171 22.33 -23.67 -3.34
C ASP A 171 21.48 -22.70 -2.51
N LYS A 172 20.88 -21.71 -3.19
CA LYS A 172 20.03 -20.67 -2.60
C LYS A 172 18.85 -20.36 -3.51
N LEU A 173 17.81 -19.81 -2.91
CA LEU A 173 16.63 -19.30 -3.62
C LEU A 173 16.38 -17.86 -3.20
N ILE A 174 16.07 -17.02 -4.18
CA ILE A 174 15.59 -15.65 -3.99
C ILE A 174 14.10 -15.65 -4.31
N LEU A 175 13.28 -15.12 -3.40
CA LEU A 175 11.89 -14.76 -3.70
C LEU A 175 11.87 -13.31 -4.20
N LEU A 176 11.37 -13.10 -5.42
CA LEU A 176 11.32 -11.81 -6.07
C LEU A 176 9.85 -11.41 -6.34
N PRO A 177 9.21 -10.67 -5.43
CA PRO A 177 7.87 -10.16 -5.65
C PRO A 177 7.90 -8.99 -6.63
N LEU A 178 7.18 -9.11 -7.73
CA LEU A 178 6.88 -7.99 -8.63
C LEU A 178 5.70 -7.20 -8.09
N GLN A 179 5.75 -5.89 -8.27
CA GLN A 179 4.63 -4.99 -7.98
C GLN A 179 3.81 -4.76 -9.25
N SER A 180 2.70 -4.03 -9.14
CA SER A 180 1.93 -3.64 -10.32
C SER A 180 2.74 -2.73 -11.24
N ASN A 181 2.60 -2.94 -12.54
CA ASN A 181 3.15 -2.08 -13.58
C ASN A 181 2.54 -0.68 -13.47
N GLY A 182 3.35 0.35 -13.70
CA GLY A 182 2.90 1.73 -13.65
C GLY A 182 2.72 2.32 -12.23
N HIS A 183 2.92 1.54 -11.16
CA HIS A 183 2.73 2.03 -9.79
C HIS A 183 3.80 3.07 -9.41
N TYR A 184 3.39 4.30 -9.12
CA TYR A 184 4.31 5.43 -8.88
C TYR A 184 5.37 5.16 -7.79
N ASN A 185 5.03 4.46 -6.71
CA ASN A 185 6.00 4.07 -5.66
C ASN A 185 7.20 3.27 -6.20
N PHE A 186 7.00 2.41 -7.19
CA PHE A 186 8.10 1.64 -7.78
C PHE A 186 9.06 2.57 -8.54
N TYR A 187 8.50 3.47 -9.34
CA TYR A 187 9.26 4.40 -10.16
C TYR A 187 9.95 5.50 -9.35
N SER A 188 9.37 5.91 -8.23
CA SER A 188 9.99 6.91 -7.35
C SER A 188 11.12 6.33 -6.48
N ALA A 189 11.15 5.01 -6.30
CA ALA A 189 12.11 4.33 -5.43
C ALA A 189 13.19 3.54 -6.19
N THR A 190 13.09 3.41 -7.52
CA THR A 190 13.99 2.59 -8.32
C THR A 190 14.43 3.29 -9.59
N MET A 191 15.53 2.82 -10.19
CA MET A 191 16.04 3.31 -11.48
C MET A 191 15.45 2.55 -12.69
N PHE A 192 14.60 1.56 -12.46
CA PHE A 192 14.13 0.65 -13.52
C PHE A 192 12.93 1.23 -14.26
N ALA A 193 12.92 1.06 -15.58
CA ALA A 193 11.84 1.57 -16.42
C ALA A 193 10.56 0.72 -16.34
N SER A 194 10.65 -0.51 -15.82
CA SER A 194 9.51 -1.41 -15.62
C SER A 194 9.85 -2.54 -14.66
N GLN A 195 8.83 -3.28 -14.21
CA GLN A 195 9.02 -4.53 -13.48
C GLN A 195 9.78 -5.59 -14.31
N PHE A 196 9.57 -5.59 -15.63
CA PHE A 196 10.29 -6.49 -16.54
C PHE A 196 11.78 -6.17 -16.60
N ASP A 197 12.12 -4.89 -16.75
CA ASP A 197 13.51 -4.41 -16.74
C ASP A 197 14.21 -4.74 -15.41
N TYR A 198 13.53 -4.48 -14.29
CA TYR A 198 14.00 -4.91 -12.96
C TYR A 198 14.23 -6.43 -12.88
N LEU A 199 13.29 -7.24 -13.36
CA LEU A 199 13.41 -8.68 -13.36
C LEU A 199 14.59 -9.17 -14.19
N CYS A 200 14.75 -8.65 -15.41
CA CYS A 200 15.88 -8.99 -16.29
C CYS A 200 17.20 -8.61 -15.64
N TYR A 201 17.30 -7.40 -15.05
CA TYR A 201 18.49 -6.99 -14.32
C TYR A 201 18.86 -7.98 -13.21
N ILE A 202 17.90 -8.38 -12.37
CA ILE A 202 18.15 -9.35 -11.30
C ILE A 202 18.55 -10.71 -11.88
N LEU A 203 17.90 -11.16 -12.95
CA LEU A 203 18.25 -12.42 -13.62
C LEU A 203 19.65 -12.37 -14.23
N ASP A 204 20.08 -11.28 -14.85
CA ASP A 204 21.41 -11.19 -15.45
C ASP A 204 22.53 -11.19 -14.41
N HIS A 205 22.29 -10.55 -13.25
CA HIS A 205 23.33 -10.32 -12.23
C HIS A 205 23.34 -11.36 -11.11
N THR A 206 22.39 -12.29 -11.09
CA THR A 206 22.36 -13.37 -10.07
C THR A 206 23.20 -14.57 -10.52
N PRO A 207 24.08 -15.14 -9.70
CA PRO A 207 24.82 -16.37 -10.02
C PRO A 207 23.92 -17.54 -10.44
N SER A 208 24.40 -18.42 -11.33
CA SER A 208 23.61 -19.53 -11.89
C SER A 208 23.22 -20.61 -10.87
N ASN A 209 23.95 -20.72 -9.77
CA ASN A 209 23.65 -21.62 -8.65
C ASN A 209 22.58 -21.07 -7.70
N ILE A 210 22.03 -19.88 -7.96
CA ILE A 210 20.94 -19.28 -7.19
C ILE A 210 19.67 -19.24 -8.04
N GLY A 211 18.61 -19.90 -7.58
CA GLY A 211 17.30 -19.87 -8.23
C GLY A 211 16.50 -18.64 -7.85
N ILE A 212 15.70 -18.11 -8.77
CA ILE A 212 14.82 -16.96 -8.56
C ILE A 212 13.37 -17.41 -8.74
N ILE A 213 12.58 -17.26 -7.68
CA ILE A 213 11.14 -17.52 -7.67
C ILE A 213 10.43 -16.17 -7.73
N VAL A 214 9.75 -15.90 -8.83
CA VAL A 214 9.03 -14.67 -9.10
C VAL A 214 7.56 -14.83 -8.74
N THR A 215 6.98 -13.82 -8.10
CA THR A 215 5.53 -13.74 -7.87
C THR A 215 5.00 -12.42 -8.42
N GLU A 216 3.84 -12.46 -9.07
CA GLU A 216 3.18 -11.25 -9.60
C GLU A 216 2.23 -10.65 -8.55
N HIS A 217 1.95 -9.35 -8.71
CA HIS A 217 0.93 -8.69 -7.90
C HIS A 217 -0.44 -9.34 -8.18
N PRO A 218 -1.28 -9.62 -7.16
CA PRO A 218 -2.53 -10.35 -7.35
C PRO A 218 -3.53 -9.67 -8.29
N ASP A 219 -3.46 -8.34 -8.40
CA ASP A 219 -4.38 -7.54 -9.20
C ASP A 219 -3.76 -7.08 -10.53
N ASP A 220 -2.57 -7.57 -10.89
CA ASP A 220 -1.90 -7.21 -12.14
C ASP A 220 -1.13 -8.39 -12.76
N ASN A 221 -1.33 -8.61 -14.06
CA ASN A 221 -0.58 -9.58 -14.84
C ASN A 221 0.66 -8.91 -15.43
N THR A 222 1.62 -8.62 -14.56
CA THR A 222 2.84 -7.88 -14.90
C THR A 222 3.63 -8.51 -16.06
N LEU A 223 3.61 -9.85 -16.17
CA LEU A 223 4.28 -10.61 -17.21
C LEU A 223 3.25 -11.30 -18.12
N THR A 224 3.44 -11.22 -19.43
CA THR A 224 2.61 -12.00 -20.38
C THR A 224 3.09 -13.45 -20.45
N GLU A 225 2.26 -14.37 -20.97
CA GLU A 225 2.68 -15.76 -21.21
C GLU A 225 3.82 -15.87 -22.24
N GLU A 226 3.91 -14.92 -23.17
CA GLU A 226 5.03 -14.82 -24.09
C GLU A 226 6.32 -14.43 -23.35
N THR A 227 6.25 -13.40 -22.51
CA THR A 227 7.37 -12.98 -21.66
C THR A 227 7.84 -14.13 -20.76
N VAL A 228 6.92 -14.86 -20.14
CA VAL A 228 7.26 -16.02 -19.30
C VAL A 228 7.96 -17.12 -20.10
N ARG A 229 7.49 -17.43 -21.32
CA ARG A 229 8.13 -18.42 -22.20
C ARG A 229 9.55 -17.99 -22.56
N TYR A 230 9.72 -16.73 -22.97
CA TYR A 230 11.04 -16.16 -23.25
C TYR A 230 11.97 -16.30 -22.03
N LEU A 231 11.54 -15.84 -20.86
CA LEU A 231 12.36 -15.88 -19.64
C LEU A 231 12.75 -17.31 -19.23
N ARG A 232 11.85 -18.29 -19.36
CA ARG A 232 12.17 -19.71 -19.10
C ARG A 232 13.16 -20.30 -20.09
N ALA A 233 13.09 -19.88 -21.35
CA ALA A 233 14.03 -20.33 -22.38
C ALA A 233 15.43 -19.77 -22.11
N THR A 234 15.51 -18.48 -21.77
CA THR A 234 16.75 -17.73 -21.56
C THR A 234 17.42 -18.02 -20.21
N TYR A 235 16.64 -18.07 -19.12
CA TYR A 235 17.17 -18.17 -17.75
C TYR A 235 16.74 -19.47 -17.07
N LYS A 236 17.65 -20.45 -16.96
CA LYS A 236 17.37 -21.72 -16.26
C LYS A 236 17.06 -21.56 -14.77
N LYS A 237 17.49 -20.46 -14.17
CA LYS A 237 17.24 -20.08 -12.77
C LYS A 237 15.91 -19.36 -12.55
N PHE A 238 15.14 -19.07 -13.60
CA PHE A 238 13.86 -18.38 -13.49
C PHE A 238 12.70 -19.34 -13.26
N TYR A 239 11.95 -19.11 -12.17
CA TYR A 239 10.69 -19.76 -11.88
C TYR A 239 9.65 -18.71 -11.53
N ILE A 240 8.42 -18.94 -11.96
CA ILE A 240 7.30 -18.05 -11.65
C ILE A 240 6.22 -18.83 -10.93
N PHE A 241 5.70 -18.23 -9.86
CA PHE A 241 4.57 -18.71 -9.10
C PHE A 241 3.39 -17.78 -9.31
N ARG A 242 2.48 -18.20 -10.20
CA ARG A 242 1.16 -17.59 -10.37
C ARG A 242 0.22 -18.26 -9.38
N ARG A 243 -0.45 -17.46 -8.56
CA ARG A 243 -1.40 -17.98 -7.59
C ARG A 243 -2.52 -18.71 -8.36
N ALA A 244 -2.71 -20.01 -8.10
CA ALA A 244 -3.96 -20.68 -8.48
C ALA A 244 -5.10 -19.96 -7.73
N GLN A 245 -6.22 -19.70 -8.42
CA GLN A 245 -7.36 -18.95 -7.89
C GLN A 245 -7.67 -19.30 -6.42
N ARG A 246 -7.90 -18.27 -5.61
CA ARG A 246 -8.26 -18.35 -4.19
C ARG A 246 -9.42 -19.33 -4.00
N SER A 247 -9.16 -20.55 -3.54
CA SER A 247 -10.19 -21.36 -2.88
C SER A 247 -10.32 -20.88 -1.43
N SER A 248 -11.50 -20.36 -1.10
CA SER A 248 -12.13 -20.19 0.22
C SER A 248 -11.35 -20.63 1.48
N PHE A 249 -10.25 -19.95 1.84
CA PHE A 249 -9.43 -20.30 3.02
C PHE A 249 -9.55 -19.30 4.18
N THR A 250 -10.35 -18.23 4.03
CA THR A 250 -10.25 -17.01 4.86
C THR A 250 -11.05 -17.04 6.18
N PHE A 251 -11.92 -18.01 6.40
CA PHE A 251 -12.86 -17.96 7.53
C PHE A 251 -12.26 -18.34 8.91
N SER A 252 -11.18 -19.15 8.94
CA SER A 252 -10.62 -19.71 10.19
C SER A 252 -9.80 -18.70 11.03
N ILE A 253 -9.06 -17.81 10.36
CA ILE A 253 -8.07 -16.95 11.04
C ILE A 253 -8.73 -15.75 11.71
N PHE A 254 -9.82 -15.22 11.12
CA PHE A 254 -10.59 -14.13 11.71
C PHE A 254 -11.18 -14.52 13.08
N THR A 255 -11.59 -15.78 13.23
CA THR A 255 -12.17 -16.27 14.49
C THR A 255 -11.13 -16.36 15.62
N GLU A 256 -9.88 -16.72 15.31
CA GLU A 256 -8.78 -16.71 16.28
C GLU A 256 -8.32 -15.29 16.63
N PHE A 257 -8.28 -14.38 15.65
CA PHE A 257 -7.98 -12.96 15.91
C PHE A 257 -9.02 -12.31 16.83
N CYS A 258 -10.32 -12.57 16.63
CA CYS A 258 -11.36 -12.08 17.52
C CYS A 258 -11.24 -12.63 18.96
N LYS A 259 -10.81 -13.89 19.14
CA LYS A 259 -10.50 -14.44 20.47
C LYS A 259 -9.30 -13.74 21.12
N TRP A 260 -8.29 -13.38 20.34
CA TRP A 260 -7.17 -12.56 20.79
C TRP A 260 -7.59 -11.14 21.17
N HIS A 261 -8.52 -10.55 20.43
CA HIS A 261 -9.09 -9.24 20.74
C HIS A 261 -9.92 -9.24 22.03
N ASP A 262 -10.52 -10.39 22.39
CA ASP A 262 -11.19 -10.61 23.68
C ASP A 262 -10.19 -10.80 24.85
N LEU A 263 -8.98 -11.31 24.58
CA LEU A 263 -7.86 -11.37 25.54
C LEU A 263 -7.18 -10.00 25.70
N CYS A 264 -7.12 -9.20 24.65
CA CYS A 264 -6.73 -7.78 24.67
C CYS A 264 -7.88 -6.87 25.13
N LYS A 265 -8.75 -7.35 26.03
CA LYS A 265 -9.52 -6.47 26.92
C LYS A 265 -8.55 -5.70 27.81
N PHE A 266 -8.01 -4.64 27.25
CA PHE A 266 -7.46 -3.46 27.93
C PHE A 266 -8.58 -2.75 28.70
N ARG A 267 -9.31 -3.49 29.55
CA ARG A 267 -10.23 -2.95 30.55
C ARG A 267 -9.41 -2.52 31.76
N SER A 268 -8.79 -1.34 31.70
CA SER A 268 -8.60 -0.47 32.90
C SER A 268 -7.85 0.84 32.65
N LEU A 269 -7.29 1.14 31.47
CA LEU A 269 -6.46 2.36 31.33
C LEU A 269 -7.10 3.57 30.63
N LEU A 270 -8.32 3.46 30.09
CA LEU A 270 -9.03 4.60 29.49
C LEU A 270 -10.54 4.61 29.79
N SER A 271 -10.92 4.39 31.06
CA SER A 271 -12.27 4.74 31.51
C SER A 271 -12.39 6.26 31.62
N GLY A 272 -12.79 6.91 30.53
CA GLY A 272 -13.11 8.34 30.54
C GLY A 272 -13.91 8.82 29.34
N HIS A 273 -13.76 8.21 28.16
CA HIS A 273 -14.47 8.70 26.96
C HIS A 273 -15.14 7.56 26.21
N VAL A 274 -16.47 7.60 26.20
CA VAL A 274 -17.34 6.71 25.44
C VAL A 274 -17.19 7.05 23.95
N ILE A 275 -16.36 6.30 23.23
CA ILE A 275 -16.45 6.28 21.77
C ILE A 275 -17.60 5.35 21.41
N LYS A 276 -18.70 5.94 20.93
CA LYS A 276 -19.85 5.20 20.40
C LYS A 276 -19.36 4.30 19.25
N LYS A 277 -19.67 3.01 19.34
CA LYS A 277 -19.36 1.99 18.34
C LYS A 277 -19.92 2.40 16.98
N THR A 278 -19.06 2.51 15.97
CA THR A 278 -19.47 2.47 14.56
C THR A 278 -19.15 1.08 14.04
N CYS A 279 -20.18 0.38 13.59
CA CYS A 279 -20.10 -0.95 12.98
C CYS A 279 -19.54 -0.80 11.55
N LEU A 280 -18.46 -1.51 11.21
CA LEU A 280 -17.93 -1.56 9.83
C LEU A 280 -18.20 -2.95 9.24
N TYR A 281 -18.96 -2.93 8.15
CA TYR A 281 -19.44 -4.09 7.39
C TYR A 281 -18.30 -4.72 6.59
N SER A 282 -18.20 -6.05 6.63
CA SER A 282 -17.46 -6.82 5.62
C SER A 282 -18.41 -7.25 4.49
N ARG A 283 -18.01 -7.07 3.23
CA ARG A 283 -18.52 -7.90 2.11
C ARG A 283 -17.63 -7.83 0.86
N LYS A 284 -17.14 -9.04 0.52
CA LYS A 284 -16.92 -9.67 -0.79
C LYS A 284 -16.90 -8.78 -2.04
N PHE A 285 -15.79 -8.83 -2.76
CA PHE A 285 -15.75 -8.58 -4.21
C PHE A 285 -15.75 -9.91 -4.97
N THR A 286 -16.73 -10.03 -5.87
CA THR A 286 -16.64 -10.82 -7.11
C THR A 286 -16.49 -9.77 -8.21
N VAL A 287 -15.46 -9.92 -9.04
CA VAL A 287 -15.38 -9.27 -10.36
C VAL A 287 -16.33 -10.00 -11.30
#